data_AF-A0A975FLD4-F1
#
_entry.id   AF-A0A975FLD4-F1
#
_cell.length_a   1.000
_cell.length_b   1.000
_cell.length_c   1.000
_cell.angle_alpha   90.00
_cell.angle_beta   90.00
_cell.angle_gamma   90.00
#
_symmetry.space_group_name_H-M   'P 1'
#
loop_
_entity.id
_entity.type
_entity.pdbx_description
1 polymer ?
#
loop_
_entity_poly.entity_id
_entity_poly.type
_entity_poly.pdbx_seq_one_letter_code
_entity_poly.pdbx_strand_id
1 'polypeptide(L)'
;MSTTLPSRDALPHRIPEPVLPSVGTWWPALDRELKREILADLDAPVRSGTILHIRELCGLPPVPVPGRGVHLGPNDKAYIAAWQRAADFS
;
A
#
# COMPACT_ATOMS: atom_id res chain seq x y z
N MET A 1 -12.67 -29.96 -40.81
CA MET A 1 -12.80 -28.48 -40.90
C MET A 1 -14.01 -28.13 -40.04
N SER A 2 -13.97 -27.39 -38.94
CA SER A 2 -13.01 -26.38 -38.48
C SER A 2 -13.01 -26.33 -36.94
N THR A 3 -11.85 -25.96 -36.40
CA THR A 3 -11.55 -25.80 -34.98
C THR A 3 -12.26 -24.58 -34.40
N THR A 4 -13.20 -24.76 -33.48
CA THR A 4 -13.69 -23.67 -32.63
C THR A 4 -12.64 -23.41 -31.54
N LEU A 5 -11.85 -22.35 -31.71
CA LEU A 5 -10.97 -21.84 -30.65
C LEU A 5 -11.84 -21.25 -29.52
N PRO A 6 -11.56 -21.53 -28.24
CA PRO A 6 -12.20 -20.81 -27.15
C PRO A 6 -11.76 -19.34 -27.20
N SER A 7 -12.75 -18.44 -27.10
CA SER A 7 -12.57 -16.99 -27.06
C SER A 7 -11.56 -16.60 -25.99
N ARG A 8 -10.44 -15.99 -26.43
CA ARG A 8 -9.29 -15.60 -25.60
C ARG A 8 -9.49 -14.29 -24.83
N ASP A 9 -10.67 -13.69 -24.85
CA ASP A 9 -10.81 -12.27 -24.54
C ASP A 9 -11.46 -11.92 -23.18
N ALA A 10 -11.84 -12.90 -22.36
CA ALA A 10 -12.37 -12.61 -21.02
C ALA A 10 -11.26 -12.67 -19.96
N LEU A 11 -10.21 -11.84 -20.09
CA LEU A 11 -9.36 -11.56 -18.94
C LEU A 11 -10.16 -10.65 -18.00
N PRO A 12 -10.36 -11.01 -16.71
CA PRO A 12 -10.95 -10.09 -15.76
C PRO A 12 -10.11 -8.81 -15.80
N HIS A 13 -10.75 -7.65 -15.83
CA HIS A 13 -10.06 -6.37 -15.71
C HIS A 13 -9.18 -6.46 -14.47
N ARG A 14 -7.87 -6.71 -14.64
CA ARG A 14 -6.93 -6.65 -13.52
C ARG A 14 -6.93 -5.20 -13.11
N ILE A 15 -7.76 -4.86 -12.13
CA ILE A 15 -7.64 -3.60 -11.43
C ILE A 15 -6.19 -3.57 -10.97
N PRO A 16 -5.39 -2.58 -11.42
CA PRO A 16 -3.98 -2.54 -11.07
C PRO A 16 -3.88 -2.58 -9.55
N GLU A 17 -3.24 -3.63 -9.03
CA GLU A 17 -3.07 -3.77 -7.60
C GLU A 17 -2.31 -2.54 -7.09
N PRO A 18 -2.85 -1.83 -6.09
CA PRO A 18 -2.19 -0.62 -5.62
C PRO A 18 -0.82 -0.98 -5.06
N VAL A 19 0.17 -0.12 -5.34
CA VAL A 19 1.55 -0.33 -4.88
C VAL A 19 1.59 -0.42 -3.35
N LEU A 20 0.77 0.38 -2.68
CA LEU A 20 0.54 0.30 -1.25
C LEU A 20 -0.85 -0.33 -0.98
N PRO A 21 -0.95 -1.34 -0.11
CA PRO A 21 -2.24 -1.79 0.39
C PRO A 21 -2.93 -0.70 1.23
N SER A 22 -4.23 -0.90 1.52
CA SER A 22 -5.01 0.02 2.35
C SER A 22 -4.33 0.26 3.70
N VAL A 23 -4.21 1.54 4.11
CA VAL A 23 -3.51 1.94 5.34
C VAL A 23 -4.00 1.21 6.59
N GLY A 24 -5.29 0.89 6.68
CA GLY A 24 -5.84 0.18 7.83
C GLY A 24 -5.35 -1.26 7.97
N THR A 25 -4.82 -1.86 6.90
CA THR A 25 -4.32 -3.23 6.91
C THR A 25 -2.90 -3.33 7.47
N TRP A 26 -2.05 -2.33 7.22
CA TRP A 26 -0.64 -2.39 7.61
C TRP A 26 -0.27 -1.41 8.71
N TRP A 27 -0.94 -0.26 8.83
CA TRP A 27 -0.58 0.77 9.81
C TRP A 27 -0.53 0.24 11.25
N PRO A 28 -1.52 -0.53 11.75
CA PRO A 28 -1.45 -1.03 13.13
C PRO A 28 -0.27 -1.98 13.37
N ALA A 29 0.05 -2.82 12.38
CA ALA A 29 1.07 -3.86 12.47
C ALA A 29 2.49 -3.38 12.08
N LEU A 30 2.63 -2.17 11.51
CA LEU A 30 3.91 -1.64 11.10
C LEU A 30 4.84 -1.38 12.29
N ASP A 31 6.14 -1.64 12.10
CA ASP A 31 7.19 -1.35 13.07
C ASP A 31 7.19 0.12 13.52
N ARG A 32 7.54 0.33 14.80
CA ARG A 32 7.55 1.66 15.41
C ARG A 32 8.53 2.61 14.71
N GLU A 33 9.66 2.12 14.24
CA GLU A 33 10.66 2.95 13.53
C GLU A 33 10.15 3.42 12.18
N LEU A 34 9.52 2.53 11.41
CA LEU A 34 8.91 2.87 10.12
C LEU A 34 7.70 3.79 10.29
N LYS A 35 6.89 3.58 11.34
CA LYS A 35 5.84 4.53 11.73
C LYS A 35 6.43 5.91 12.00
N ARG A 36 7.53 6.02 12.74
CA ARG A 36 8.20 7.31 13.01
C ARG A 36 8.72 7.98 11.73
N GLU A 37 9.26 7.22 10.78
CA GLU A 37 9.68 7.75 9.48
C GLU A 37 8.50 8.38 8.74
N ILE A 38 7.38 7.67 8.64
CA ILE A 38 6.17 8.16 7.96
C ILE A 38 5.57 9.36 8.70
N LEU A 39 5.56 9.35 10.03
CA LEU A 39 5.04 10.45 10.85
C LEU A 39 5.94 11.69 10.86
N ALA A 40 7.22 11.56 10.50
CA ALA A 40 8.11 12.71 10.42
C ALA A 40 7.68 13.69 9.31
N ASP A 41 7.13 13.17 8.21
CA ASP A 41 6.53 13.94 7.13
C ASP A 41 5.52 13.08 6.36
N LEU A 42 4.22 13.33 6.58
CA LEU A 42 3.14 12.62 5.88
C LEU A 42 3.00 13.02 4.41
N ASP A 43 3.56 14.17 4.01
CA ASP A 43 3.54 14.65 2.63
C ASP A 43 4.73 14.11 1.82
N ALA A 44 5.79 13.68 2.51
CA ALA A 44 6.91 12.98 1.89
C ALA A 44 6.48 11.65 1.26
N PRO A 45 7.11 11.24 0.14
CA PRO A 45 6.86 9.95 -0.44
C PRO A 45 7.40 8.83 0.47
N VAL A 46 6.59 7.80 0.70
CA VAL A 46 7.01 6.59 1.40
C VAL A 46 8.08 5.90 0.57
N ARG A 47 9.23 5.63 1.19
CA ARG A 47 10.39 5.06 0.51
C ARG A 47 10.13 3.63 0.05
N SER A 48 10.85 3.22 -1.01
CA SER A 48 10.70 1.91 -1.61
C SER A 48 10.94 0.75 -0.63
N GLY A 49 11.94 0.89 0.27
CA GLY A 49 12.20 -0.11 1.31
C GLY A 49 11.00 -0.29 2.26
N THR A 50 10.43 0.81 2.74
CA THR A 50 9.24 0.81 3.59
C THR A 50 8.02 0.22 2.87
N ILE A 51 7.85 0.52 1.57
CA ILE A 51 6.78 -0.05 0.75
C ILE A 51 6.93 -1.57 0.61
N LEU A 52 8.15 -2.06 0.33
CA LEU A 52 8.41 -3.50 0.22
C LEU A 52 8.14 -4.22 1.55
N HIS A 53 8.57 -3.64 2.67
CA HIS A 53 8.28 -4.16 4.01
C HIS A 53 6.78 -4.21 4.31
N ILE A 54 6.05 -3.13 3.99
CA ILE A 54 4.58 -3.08 4.15
C ILE A 54 3.90 -4.19 3.32
N ARG A 55 4.38 -4.46 2.10
CA ARG A 55 3.83 -5.51 1.25
C ARG A 55 4.13 -6.90 1.81
N GLU A 56 5.36 -7.13 2.28
CA GLU A 56 5.75 -8.37 2.95
C GLU A 56 4.89 -8.63 4.19
N LEU A 57 4.70 -7.61 5.04
CA LEU A 57 3.82 -7.66 6.20
C LEU A 57 2.38 -8.03 5.85
N CYS A 58 1.90 -7.58 4.68
CA CYS A 58 0.58 -7.89 4.15
C CYS A 58 0.51 -9.23 3.39
N GLY A 59 1.61 -9.99 3.27
CA GLY A 59 1.68 -11.21 2.47
C GLY A 59 1.51 -10.98 0.96
N LEU A 60 1.79 -9.77 0.48
CA LEU A 60 1.64 -9.39 -0.92
C LEU A 60 2.95 -9.57 -1.69
N PRO A 61 2.90 -9.96 -2.98
CA PRO A 61 4.10 -10.10 -3.79
C PRO A 61 4.80 -8.74 -3.97
N PRO A 62 6.14 -8.71 -4.11
CA PRO A 62 6.85 -7.48 -4.40
C PRO A 62 6.42 -6.92 -5.76
N VAL A 63 6.32 -5.60 -5.86
CA VAL A 63 5.98 -4.90 -7.10
C VAL A 63 7.05 -3.87 -7.43
N PRO A 64 7.17 -3.44 -8.70
CA PRO A 64 8.03 -2.33 -9.06
C PRO A 64 7.57 -1.07 -8.32
N VAL A 65 8.40 -0.59 -7.39
CA VAL A 65 8.15 0.65 -6.66
C VAL A 65 8.90 1.79 -7.37
N PRO A 66 8.27 2.96 -7.60
CA PRO A 66 8.98 4.11 -8.13
C PRO A 66 10.19 4.46 -7.27
N GLY A 67 11.33 4.79 -7.88
CA GLY A 67 12.54 5.18 -7.13
C GLY A 67 12.34 6.41 -6.24
N ARG A 68 11.35 7.25 -6.56
CA ARG A 68 10.93 8.40 -5.74
C ARG A 68 10.00 8.03 -4.58
N GLY A 69 9.58 6.77 -4.45
CA GLY A 69 8.56 6.34 -3.49
C GLY A 69 7.13 6.62 -3.94
N VAL A 70 6.18 6.47 -3.00
CA VAL A 70 4.74 6.67 -3.22
C VAL A 70 4.19 7.59 -2.15
N HIS A 71 3.48 8.65 -2.55
CA HIS A 71 2.81 9.54 -1.59
C HIS A 71 1.57 8.86 -1.02
N LEU A 72 1.35 9.06 0.28
CA LEU A 72 0.10 8.69 0.92
C LEU A 72 -1.06 9.51 0.33
N GLY A 73 -2.18 8.85 0.07
CA GLY A 73 -3.39 9.53 -0.36
C GLY A 73 -4.00 10.37 0.78
N PRO A 74 -4.91 11.31 0.46
CA PRO A 74 -5.61 12.11 1.48
C PRO A 74 -6.37 11.24 2.49
N ASN A 75 -6.94 10.11 2.03
CA ASN A 75 -7.62 9.15 2.90
C ASN A 75 -6.65 8.44 3.85
N ASP A 76 -5.46 8.09 3.37
CA ASP A 76 -4.45 7.41 4.19
C ASP A 76 -3.94 8.33 5.29
N LYS A 77 -3.66 9.60 4.94
CA LYS A 77 -3.26 10.65 5.89
C LYS A 77 -4.34 10.89 6.94
N ALA A 78 -5.61 10.98 6.52
CA ALA A 78 -6.74 11.17 7.44
C ALA A 78 -6.87 10.00 8.42
N TYR A 79 -6.70 8.76 7.95
CA TYR A 79 -6.72 7.58 8.79
C TYR A 79 -5.59 7.60 9.83
N ILE A 80 -4.35 7.88 9.40
CA ILE A 80 -3.18 7.95 10.30
C ILE A 80 -3.40 9.04 11.36
N ALA A 81 -3.86 10.23 10.95
CA ALA A 81 -4.14 11.33 11.88
C ALA A 81 -5.24 10.98 12.89
N ALA A 82 -6.30 10.26 12.46
CA ALA A 82 -7.34 9.78 13.36
C ALA A 82 -6.80 8.73 14.35
N TRP A 83 -5.94 7.82 13.87
CA TRP A 83 -5.32 6.78 14.70
C TRP A 83 -4.38 7.38 15.75
N GLN A 84 -3.58 8.39 15.40
CA GLN A 84 -2.71 9.09 16.36
C GLN A 84 -3.52 9.72 17.49
N ARG A 85 -4.65 10.37 17.17
CA ARG A 85 -5.54 10.94 18.20
C ARG A 85 -6.10 9.84 19.09
N ALA A 86 -6.58 8.73 18.52
CA ALA A 86 -7.13 7.62 19.31
C ALA A 86 -6.08 6.97 20.22
N ALA A 87 -4.82 6.86 19.77
CA ALA A 87 -3.72 6.31 20.56
C ALA A 87 -3.26 7.23 21.71
N ASP A 88 -3.41 8.55 21.56
CA ASP A 88 -3.05 9.56 22.59
C ASP A 88 -4.01 9.55 23.79
N PHE A 89 -5.25 9.05 23.61
CA PHE A 89 -6.24 8.91 24.68
C PHE A 89 -6.13 7.60 25.48
N SER A 90 -5.10 6.78 25.26
CA SER A 90 -4.91 5.47 25.88
C SER A 90 -3.84 5.41 26.97
#